data_AF-B4VND0-F1
#
_entry.id   AF-B4VND0-F1
#
_cell.length_a   1.000
_cell.length_b   1.000
_cell.length_c   1.000
_cell.angle_alpha   90.00
_cell.angle_beta   90.00
_cell.angle_gamma   90.00
#
_symmetry.space_group_name_H-M   'P 1'
#
loop_
_entity.id
_entity.type
_entity.pdbx_description
1 polymer ?
#
loop_
_entity_poly.entity_id
_entity_poly.type
_entity_poly.pdbx_seq_one_letter_code
_entity_poly.pdbx_strand_id
1 'polypeptide(L)'
;MDLPESWNTYRNSRFNFEFLYPNNWIPFPIPDNLDGRAFRDPENPNCEIRGWAEFAQLGTPSPESTSQPLNPSQPQNFFTEQGETGKLQVDVDSDISVMTLTLTQENVSYNWQGRCESEQFADYYRFFYYIARQYRLPVAEEN
;
A
#
# COMPACT_ATOMS: atom_id res chain seq x y z
N MET A 1 6.24 4.05 -17.44
CA MET A 1 5.02 4.89 -17.32
C MET A 1 5.43 6.24 -16.75
N ASP A 2 5.02 7.35 -17.38
CA ASP A 2 5.14 8.68 -16.79
C ASP A 2 4.10 8.88 -15.69
N LEU A 3 4.34 9.80 -14.75
CA LEU A 3 3.36 10.09 -13.71
C LEU A 3 2.09 10.70 -14.35
N PRO A 4 0.88 10.31 -13.91
CA PRO A 4 -0.36 10.88 -14.44
C PRO A 4 -0.43 12.39 -14.18
N GLU A 5 -1.08 13.09 -15.10
CA GLU A 5 -1.27 14.55 -15.02
C GLU A 5 -2.23 14.98 -13.89
N SER A 6 -3.05 14.05 -13.40
CA SER A 6 -4.07 14.30 -12.38
C SER A 6 -4.27 13.14 -11.41
N TRP A 7 -4.38 13.48 -10.13
CA TRP A 7 -4.48 12.54 -9.02
C TRP A 7 -5.77 12.74 -8.22
N ASN A 8 -6.29 11.65 -7.70
CA ASN A 8 -7.28 11.63 -6.63
C ASN A 8 -6.65 11.08 -5.35
N THR A 9 -7.24 11.44 -4.20
CA THR A 9 -6.83 10.92 -2.89
C THR A 9 -7.88 9.93 -2.40
N TYR A 10 -7.46 8.69 -2.14
CA TYR A 10 -8.28 7.76 -1.37
C TYR A 10 -8.05 8.00 0.10
N ARG A 11 -9.14 8.14 0.86
CA ARG A 11 -9.11 8.22 2.32
C ARG A 11 -9.92 7.08 2.91
N ASN A 12 -9.29 6.29 3.76
CA ASN A 12 -9.97 5.25 4.51
C ASN A 12 -10.68 5.86 5.72
N SER A 13 -11.99 5.67 5.85
CA SER A 13 -12.77 6.25 6.95
C SER A 13 -12.59 5.51 8.29
N ARG A 14 -12.14 4.26 8.28
CA ARG A 14 -12.00 3.42 9.48
C ARG A 14 -10.67 3.65 10.20
N PHE A 15 -9.58 3.74 9.44
CA PHE A 15 -8.20 3.86 9.94
C PHE A 15 -7.54 5.19 9.57
N ASN A 16 -8.26 6.10 8.90
CA ASN A 16 -7.85 7.47 8.57
C ASN A 16 -6.57 7.63 7.73
N PHE A 17 -6.02 6.56 7.17
CA PHE A 17 -4.91 6.67 6.23
C PHE A 17 -5.37 7.15 4.85
N GLU A 18 -4.43 7.71 4.09
CA GLU A 18 -4.67 8.16 2.73
C GLU A 18 -3.52 7.82 1.77
N PHE A 19 -3.86 7.61 0.50
CA PHE A 19 -2.89 7.45 -0.58
C PHE A 19 -3.42 7.99 -1.91
N LEU A 20 -2.51 8.36 -2.80
CA LEU A 20 -2.85 8.88 -4.13
C LEU A 20 -3.15 7.74 -5.11
N TYR A 21 -4.10 7.99 -6.02
CA TYR A 21 -4.34 7.14 -7.18
C TYR A 21 -4.66 7.99 -8.41
N PRO A 22 -4.38 7.51 -9.64
CA PRO A 22 -4.71 8.25 -10.85
C PRO A 22 -6.22 8.41 -10.99
N ASN A 23 -6.68 9.58 -11.43
CA ASN A 23 -8.12 9.85 -11.50
C ASN A 23 -8.89 8.98 -12.51
N ASN A 24 -8.20 8.43 -13.52
CA ASN A 24 -8.74 7.52 -14.51
C ASN A 24 -8.79 6.06 -14.04
N TRP A 25 -8.18 5.73 -12.89
CA TRP A 25 -8.18 4.36 -12.37
C TRP A 25 -9.55 3.98 -11.82
N ILE A 26 -9.94 2.74 -12.12
CA ILE A 26 -11.25 2.21 -11.75
C ILE A 26 -11.16 1.66 -10.32
N PRO A 27 -11.95 2.19 -9.39
CA PRO A 27 -11.96 1.66 -8.04
C PRO A 27 -12.73 0.34 -7.97
N PHE A 28 -12.23 -0.63 -7.20
CA PHE A 28 -12.98 -1.83 -6.86
C PHE A 28 -14.17 -1.50 -5.94
N PRO A 29 -15.17 -2.40 -5.82
CA PRO A 29 -16.22 -2.27 -4.80
C PRO A 29 -15.61 -2.06 -3.40
N ILE A 30 -16.32 -1.27 -2.57
CA ILE A 30 -15.89 -1.06 -1.18
C ILE A 30 -16.07 -2.39 -0.44
N PRO A 31 -15.04 -2.91 0.25
CA PRO A 31 -15.14 -4.17 0.98
C PRO A 31 -15.97 -3.99 2.27
N ASP A 32 -16.64 -5.05 2.71
CA ASP A 32 -17.54 -5.02 3.89
C ASP A 32 -16.81 -4.65 5.20
N ASN A 33 -15.54 -5.05 5.34
CA ASN A 33 -14.73 -4.74 6.51
C ASN A 33 -14.23 -3.28 6.54
N LEU A 34 -14.32 -2.54 5.42
CA LEU A 34 -13.83 -1.17 5.27
C LEU A 34 -12.34 -0.99 5.60
N ASP A 35 -11.55 -2.07 5.59
CA ASP A 35 -10.12 -2.02 5.97
C ASP A 35 -9.26 -1.34 4.90
N GLY A 36 -9.76 -1.24 3.67
CA GLY A 36 -9.00 -0.72 2.56
C GLY A 36 -9.78 -0.67 1.26
N ARG A 37 -9.09 -0.37 0.16
CA ARG A 37 -9.65 -0.41 -1.19
C ARG A 37 -8.56 -0.63 -2.23
N ALA A 38 -8.94 -1.32 -3.30
CA ALA A 38 -8.10 -1.49 -4.49
C ALA A 38 -8.58 -0.60 -5.64
N PHE A 39 -7.65 -0.27 -6.53
CA PHE A 39 -7.86 0.46 -7.78
C PHE A 39 -7.08 -0.24 -8.88
N ARG A 40 -7.64 -0.29 -10.08
CA ARG A 40 -6.99 -0.89 -11.25
C ARG A 40 -6.84 0.11 -12.39
N ASP A 41 -5.80 -0.10 -13.17
CA ASP A 41 -5.62 0.62 -14.41
C ASP A 41 -6.67 0.14 -15.45
N PRO A 42 -7.43 1.04 -16.10
CA PRO A 42 -8.39 0.68 -17.13
C PRO A 42 -7.73 0.13 -18.42
N GLU A 43 -6.50 0.53 -18.72
CA GLU A 43 -5.76 0.12 -19.91
C GLU A 43 -4.95 -1.16 -19.65
N ASN A 44 -4.47 -1.33 -18.42
CA ASN A 44 -3.69 -2.50 -17.98
C ASN A 44 -4.35 -3.18 -16.77
N PRO A 45 -5.36 -4.05 -16.97
CA PRO A 45 -6.16 -4.58 -15.87
C PRO A 45 -5.39 -5.47 -14.88
N ASN A 46 -4.17 -5.91 -15.23
CA ASN A 46 -3.27 -6.65 -14.34
C ASN A 46 -2.45 -5.72 -13.43
N CYS A 47 -2.37 -4.42 -13.75
CA CYS A 47 -1.81 -3.39 -12.89
C CYS A 47 -2.86 -2.89 -11.89
N GLU A 48 -2.57 -3.05 -10.59
CA GLU A 48 -3.45 -2.64 -9.51
C GLU A 48 -2.66 -2.00 -8.36
N ILE A 49 -3.33 -1.13 -7.61
CA ILE A 49 -2.86 -0.64 -6.32
C ILE A 49 -3.91 -0.92 -5.27
N ARG A 50 -3.47 -1.22 -4.05
CA ARG A 50 -4.35 -1.51 -2.91
C ARG A 50 -3.73 -0.98 -1.64
N GLY A 51 -4.49 -0.23 -0.87
CA GLY A 51 -4.13 0.11 0.50
C GLY A 51 -5.12 -0.46 1.48
N TRP A 52 -4.64 -1.04 2.58
CA TRP A 52 -5.45 -1.54 3.68
C TRP A 52 -4.73 -1.39 5.01
N ALA A 53 -5.47 -1.35 6.10
CA ALA A 53 -4.93 -1.38 7.44
C ALA A 53 -5.52 -2.52 8.24
N GLU A 54 -4.75 -3.01 9.21
CA GLU A 54 -5.16 -4.08 10.11
C GLU A 54 -4.61 -3.81 11.51
N PHE A 55 -5.34 -4.22 12.54
CA PHE A 55 -4.80 -4.19 13.90
C PHE A 55 -3.70 -5.23 14.02
N ALA A 56 -2.52 -4.82 14.47
CA ALA A 56 -1.43 -5.71 14.82
C ALA A 56 -1.91 -6.64 15.93
N GLN A 57 -2.17 -7.91 15.60
CA GLN A 57 -2.63 -8.87 16.59
C GLN A 57 -1.53 -9.10 17.61
N LEU A 58 -1.77 -8.67 18.85
CA LEU A 58 -1.01 -9.10 20.02
C LEU A 58 -1.27 -10.60 20.24
N GLY A 59 -0.49 -11.44 19.55
CA GLY A 59 -0.29 -12.85 19.88
C GLY A 59 -1.43 -13.81 19.52
N THR A 60 -1.52 -14.19 18.25
CA THR A 60 -1.85 -15.58 17.87
C THR A 60 -1.36 -15.85 16.44
N PRO A 61 -0.43 -16.80 16.20
CA PRO A 61 -0.11 -17.21 14.84
C PRO A 61 -1.29 -18.00 14.27
N SER A 62 -2.06 -17.37 13.38
CA SER A 62 -3.01 -18.09 12.53
C SER A 62 -2.23 -18.86 11.45
N PRO A 63 -2.43 -20.18 11.29
CA PRO A 63 -1.68 -21.00 10.32
C PRO A 63 -2.01 -20.71 8.84
N GLU A 64 -2.94 -19.79 8.57
CA GLU A 64 -3.51 -19.57 7.23
C GLU A 64 -3.25 -18.15 6.67
N SER A 65 -2.49 -17.33 7.40
CA SER A 65 -2.06 -16.02 6.93
C SER A 65 -0.56 -16.05 6.64
N THR A 66 -0.19 -15.98 5.36
CA THR A 66 1.19 -15.82 4.90
C THR A 66 1.84 -14.51 5.39
N SER A 67 1.07 -13.66 6.09
CA SER A 67 1.54 -12.49 6.83
C SER A 67 2.24 -12.96 8.10
N GLN A 68 3.55 -13.23 7.99
CA GLN A 68 4.42 -13.45 9.14
C GLN A 68 4.22 -12.31 10.17
N PRO A 69 4.18 -12.61 11.48
CA PRO A 69 4.18 -11.57 12.50
C PRO A 69 5.36 -10.63 12.25
N LEU A 70 5.08 -9.33 12.21
CA LEU A 70 6.06 -8.27 12.03
C LEU A 70 7.10 -8.37 13.14
N ASN A 71 8.23 -9.01 12.86
CA ASN A 71 9.39 -8.96 13.73
C ASN A 71 9.82 -7.48 13.84
N PRO A 72 9.92 -6.89 15.05
CA PRO A 72 10.38 -5.52 15.25
C PRO A 72 11.85 -5.28 14.81
N SER A 73 12.52 -6.31 14.30
CA SER A 73 13.86 -6.27 13.71
C SER A 73 13.85 -6.25 12.18
N GLN A 74 12.70 -6.09 11.51
CA GLN A 74 12.71 -5.91 10.06
C GLN A 74 13.37 -4.57 9.71
N PRO A 75 14.36 -4.55 8.79
CA PRO A 75 15.06 -3.33 8.44
C PRO A 75 14.06 -2.35 7.81
N GLN A 76 13.89 -1.20 8.46
CA GLN A 76 13.16 -0.08 7.90
C GLN A 76 14.07 0.56 6.84
N ASN A 77 13.62 0.54 5.59
CA ASN A 77 14.40 0.98 4.43
C ASN A 77 13.70 2.09 3.64
N PHE A 78 12.61 2.64 4.18
CA PHE A 78 11.75 3.59 3.48
C PHE A 78 11.22 4.68 4.41
N PHE A 79 11.05 5.87 3.86
CA PHE A 79 10.50 7.06 4.53
C PHE A 79 9.41 7.68 3.65
N THR A 80 8.24 7.94 4.22
CA THR A 80 7.19 8.73 3.53
C THR A 80 7.53 10.22 3.56
N GLU A 81 6.85 11.03 2.76
CA GLU A 81 7.00 12.49 2.82
C GLU A 81 6.46 13.12 4.11
N GLN A 82 5.59 12.40 4.83
CA GLN A 82 5.16 12.77 6.19
C GLN A 82 6.27 12.55 7.23
N GLY A 83 7.30 11.76 6.91
CA GLY A 83 8.38 11.40 7.82
C GLY A 83 8.22 10.04 8.49
N GLU A 84 7.19 9.27 8.14
CA GLU A 84 6.93 7.95 8.71
C GLU A 84 7.91 6.92 8.14
N THR A 85 8.42 6.06 9.02
CA THR A 85 9.39 5.03 8.66
C THR A 85 8.71 3.69 8.45
N GLY A 86 9.15 2.97 7.41
CA GLY A 86 8.54 1.70 7.03
C GLY A 86 9.47 0.80 6.28
N LYS A 87 8.88 -0.31 5.84
CA LYS A 87 9.52 -1.29 4.98
C LYS A 87 8.88 -1.23 3.60
N LEU A 88 9.69 -0.98 2.58
CA LEU A 88 9.32 -1.16 1.19
C LEU A 88 10.02 -2.40 0.65
N GLN A 89 9.24 -3.41 0.29
CA GLN A 89 9.71 -4.65 -0.32
C GLN A 89 9.25 -4.71 -1.79
N VAL A 90 10.12 -5.23 -2.64
CA VAL A 90 9.83 -5.43 -4.06
C VAL A 90 10.14 -6.88 -4.38
N ASP A 91 9.11 -7.62 -4.73
CA ASP A 91 9.17 -9.02 -5.12
C ASP A 91 8.98 -9.08 -6.64
N VAL A 92 10.04 -9.47 -7.35
CA VAL A 92 10.03 -9.59 -8.81
C VAL A 92 9.93 -11.06 -9.17
N ASP A 93 8.78 -11.46 -9.71
CA ASP A 93 8.52 -12.83 -10.20
C ASP A 93 8.61 -12.88 -11.74
N SER A 94 8.52 -14.06 -12.36
CA SER A 94 8.43 -14.18 -13.82
C SER A 94 7.12 -13.62 -14.37
N ASP A 95 6.04 -13.73 -13.60
CA ASP A 95 4.69 -13.44 -14.08
C ASP A 95 4.19 -12.08 -13.55
N ILE A 96 4.21 -11.90 -12.22
CA ILE A 96 3.69 -10.70 -11.55
C ILE A 96 4.73 -10.19 -10.56
N SER A 97 5.07 -8.92 -10.70
CA SER A 97 5.91 -8.22 -9.75
C SER A 97 5.07 -7.37 -8.81
N VAL A 98 5.49 -7.30 -7.55
CA VAL A 98 4.73 -6.68 -6.46
C VAL A 98 5.65 -5.76 -5.65
N MET A 99 5.20 -4.54 -5.41
CA MET A 99 5.80 -3.59 -4.47
C MET A 99 4.88 -3.48 -3.25
N THR A 100 5.39 -3.78 -2.07
CA THR A 100 4.65 -3.70 -0.81
C THR A 100 5.31 -2.72 0.14
N LEU A 101 4.57 -1.71 0.58
CA LEU A 101 4.92 -0.82 1.67
C LEU A 101 4.17 -1.27 2.93
N THR A 102 4.89 -1.43 4.02
CA THR A 102 4.33 -1.64 5.35
C THR A 102 4.83 -0.55 6.29
N LEU A 103 3.88 0.17 6.89
CA LEU A 103 4.09 1.14 7.94
C LEU A 103 3.40 0.65 9.21
N THR A 104 3.93 1.00 10.38
CA THR A 104 3.33 0.62 11.65
C THR A 104 3.26 1.84 12.54
N GLN A 105 2.08 2.13 13.07
CA GLN A 105 1.85 3.19 14.03
C GLN A 105 1.00 2.62 15.15
N GLU A 106 1.52 2.73 16.38
CA GLU A 106 0.93 2.12 17.58
C GLU A 106 0.63 0.62 17.38
N ASN A 107 -0.65 0.24 17.37
CA ASN A 107 -1.14 -1.14 17.20
C ASN A 107 -1.79 -1.37 15.82
N VAL A 108 -1.51 -0.53 14.83
CA VAL A 108 -2.07 -0.65 13.48
C VAL A 108 -0.95 -0.82 12.46
N SER A 109 -1.07 -1.83 11.61
CA SER A 109 -0.24 -2.01 10.43
C SER A 109 -0.97 -1.45 9.22
N TYR A 110 -0.32 -0.54 8.51
CA TYR A 110 -0.81 0.08 7.29
C TYR A 110 -0.01 -0.49 6.12
N ASN A 111 -0.72 -1.16 5.23
CA ASN A 111 -0.15 -1.85 4.10
C ASN A 111 -0.60 -1.18 2.81
N TRP A 112 0.34 -0.98 1.90
CA TRP A 112 0.07 -0.55 0.54
C TRP A 112 0.79 -1.47 -0.43
N GLN A 113 0.12 -1.83 -1.52
CA GLN A 113 0.64 -2.73 -2.53
C GLN A 113 0.38 -2.17 -3.91
N GLY A 114 1.40 -2.14 -4.76
CA GLY A 114 1.28 -2.02 -6.20
C GLY A 114 1.69 -3.33 -6.86
N ARG A 115 0.86 -3.89 -7.72
CA ARG A 115 1.17 -5.10 -8.48
C ARG A 115 0.98 -4.85 -9.96
N CYS A 116 1.82 -5.45 -10.79
CA CYS A 116 1.58 -5.55 -12.22
C CYS A 116 2.34 -6.73 -12.82
N GLU A 117 2.05 -7.07 -14.08
CA GLU A 117 2.87 -8.00 -14.85
C GLU A 117 4.33 -7.57 -14.85
N SER A 118 5.24 -8.52 -14.71
CA SER A 118 6.67 -8.23 -14.55
C SER A 118 7.27 -7.47 -15.73
N GLU A 119 6.77 -7.70 -16.95
CA GLU A 119 7.18 -6.96 -18.15
C GLU A 119 6.85 -5.47 -18.05
N GLN A 120 5.70 -5.12 -17.48
CA GLN A 120 5.24 -3.75 -17.29
C GLN A 120 5.72 -3.14 -15.97
N PHE A 121 6.11 -3.97 -15.00
CA PHE A 121 6.43 -3.50 -13.66
C PHE A 121 7.61 -2.53 -13.64
N ALA A 122 8.61 -2.70 -14.50
CA ALA A 122 9.73 -1.77 -14.62
C ALA A 122 9.24 -0.34 -14.95
N ASP A 123 8.22 -0.24 -15.80
CA ASP A 123 7.58 1.01 -16.18
C ASP A 123 6.71 1.60 -15.06
N TYR A 124 6.04 0.76 -14.28
CA TYR A 124 5.20 1.16 -13.15
C TYR A 124 5.99 1.36 -11.85
N TYR A 125 7.25 0.94 -11.78
CA TYR A 125 8.06 0.99 -10.56
C TYR A 125 8.14 2.40 -9.99
N ARG A 126 8.48 3.39 -10.84
CA ARG A 126 8.58 4.79 -10.42
C ARG A 126 7.23 5.35 -9.95
N PHE A 127 6.17 4.94 -10.62
CA PHE A 127 4.81 5.31 -10.30
C PHE A 127 4.37 4.75 -8.94
N PHE A 128 4.58 3.44 -8.71
CA PHE A 128 4.30 2.79 -7.43
C PHE A 128 5.11 3.38 -6.29
N TYR A 129 6.41 3.60 -6.52
CA TYR A 129 7.30 4.22 -5.54
C TYR A 129 6.85 5.64 -5.17
N TYR A 130 6.38 6.42 -6.15
CA TYR A 130 5.84 7.75 -5.90
C TYR A 130 4.61 7.71 -4.99
N ILE A 131 3.64 6.83 -5.26
CA ILE A 131 2.44 6.69 -4.41
C ILE A 131 2.85 6.25 -2.99
N ALA A 132 3.76 5.29 -2.87
CA ALA A 132 4.27 4.83 -1.58
C ALA A 132 4.89 5.98 -0.77
N ARG A 133 5.60 6.92 -1.41
CA ARG A 133 6.19 8.09 -0.72
C ARG A 133 5.13 9.09 -0.26
N GLN A 134 4.04 9.22 -1.01
CA GLN A 134 2.92 10.11 -0.70
C GLN A 134 1.91 9.49 0.28
N TYR A 135 2.13 8.24 0.70
CA TYR A 135 1.26 7.57 1.68
C TYR A 135 1.31 8.30 3.01
N ARG A 136 0.14 8.53 3.61
CA ARG A 136 0.02 9.26 4.87
C ARG A 136 -0.77 8.47 5.90
N LEU A 137 -0.22 8.48 7.10
CA LEU A 137 -0.84 7.95 8.30
C LEU A 137 -1.66 9.04 9.00
N PRO A 138 -2.67 8.67 9.80
CA PRO A 138 -3.33 9.62 10.66
C PRO A 138 -2.30 10.33 11.54
N VAL A 139 -2.41 11.66 11.62
CA VAL A 139 -1.59 12.44 12.55
C VAL A 139 -2.07 12.08 13.95
N ALA A 140 -1.15 11.64 14.81
CA ALA A 140 -1.46 11.47 16.23
C ALA A 140 -1.85 12.85 16.77
N GLU A 141 -3.08 13.00 17.27
CA GLU A 141 -3.42 14.22 18.02
C GLU A 141 -2.58 14.22 19.30
N GLU A 142 -1.56 15.07 19.35
CA GLU A 142 -0.91 15.43 20.62
C GLU A 142 -1.98 16.08 21.51
N ASN A 143 -2.42 15.34 22.53
CA ASN A 143 -3.28 15.86 23.61
C ASN A 143 -2.52 16.88 24.48
#